data_AF-A0A0Q5GV92-F1
#
_entry.id   AF-A0A0Q5GV92-F1
#
_cell.length_a   1.000
_cell.length_b   1.000
_cell.length_c   1.000
_cell.angle_alpha   90.00
_cell.angle_beta   90.00
_cell.angle_gamma   90.00
#
_symmetry.space_group_name_H-M   'P 1'
#
loop_
_entity.id
_entity.type
_entity.pdbx_description
1 polymer ?
#
loop_
_entity_poly.entity_id
_entity_poly.type
_entity_poly.pdbx_seq_one_letter_code
_entity_poly.pdbx_strand_id
1 'polypeptide(L)'
;MIQVLRFLFLIPTGFVLACFAASFALLWPFIDIPASAGVDPFVWTELVFGFFAQAAQVGTLALVPWGLFMVLTEALGQRSLILHAAAGLVGGFAAARIPPGAGSAALETAMIVAGLAFGLVYWIVAGHGAGRWRRRPTALPPPQA
;
A
#
# COMPACT_ATOMS: atom_id res chain seq x y z
N MET A 1 19.10 17.17 -2.03
CA MET A 1 18.27 17.09 -0.80
C MET A 1 16.88 16.50 -1.04
N ILE A 2 16.06 17.02 -1.96
CA ILE A 2 14.65 16.58 -2.08
C ILE A 2 14.45 15.09 -2.40
N GLN A 3 15.39 14.46 -3.12
CA GLN A 3 15.35 13.03 -3.42
C GLN A 3 15.62 12.16 -2.18
N VAL A 4 16.60 12.54 -1.36
CA VAL A 4 16.93 11.82 -0.12
C VAL A 4 15.74 11.83 0.84
N LEU A 5 15.07 12.96 0.99
CA LEU A 5 13.84 13.06 1.78
C LEU A 5 12.74 12.14 1.25
N ARG A 6 12.62 11.98 -0.07
CA ARG A 6 11.65 11.06 -0.67
C ARG A 6 11.95 9.60 -0.30
N PHE A 7 13.21 9.19 -0.45
CA PHE A 7 13.62 7.83 -0.13
C PHE A 7 13.53 7.53 1.37
N LEU A 8 13.85 8.49 2.24
CA LEU A 8 13.89 8.28 3.68
C LEU A 8 12.51 8.40 4.35
N PHE A 9 11.63 9.27 3.85
CA PHE A 9 10.36 9.56 4.51
C PHE A 9 9.14 9.23 3.65
N LEU A 10 9.11 9.67 2.40
CA LEU A 10 7.89 9.54 1.58
C LEU A 10 7.63 8.09 1.16
N ILE A 11 8.66 7.36 0.73
CA ILE A 11 8.53 5.96 0.31
C ILE A 11 8.13 5.07 1.50
N PRO A 12 8.80 5.13 2.67
CA PRO A 12 8.38 4.35 3.84
C PRO A 12 6.99 4.73 4.34
N THR A 13 6.67 6.04 4.40
CA THR A 13 5.32 6.48 4.80
C THR A 13 4.26 5.98 3.82
N GLY A 14 4.54 6.04 2.51
CA GLY A 14 3.64 5.53 1.48
C GLY A 14 3.38 4.02 1.63
N PHE A 15 4.42 3.24 1.98
CA PHE A 15 4.27 1.82 2.28
C PHE A 15 3.41 1.58 3.52
N VAL A 16 3.65 2.30 4.62
CA VAL A 16 2.87 2.17 5.86
C VAL A 16 1.39 2.51 5.62
N LEU A 17 1.11 3.62 4.92
CA LEU A 17 -0.26 4.01 4.59
C LEU A 17 -0.95 2.99 3.66
N ALA A 18 -0.21 2.40 2.71
CA ALA A 18 -0.73 1.33 1.87
C ALA A 18 -1.06 0.06 2.68
N CYS A 19 -0.24 -0.29 3.69
CA CYS A 19 -0.54 -1.38 4.61
C CYS A 19 -1.82 -1.13 5.42
N PHE A 20 -2.02 0.11 5.90
CA PHE A 20 -3.27 0.47 6.60
C PHE A 20 -4.48 0.38 5.68
N ALA A 21 -4.39 0.86 4.45
CA ALA A 21 -5.49 0.79 3.48
C ALA A 21 -5.87 -0.66 3.14
N ALA A 22 -4.87 -1.51 2.91
CA ALA A 22 -5.09 -2.95 2.70
C ALA A 22 -5.71 -3.63 3.93
N SER A 23 -5.22 -3.32 5.13
CA SER A 23 -5.74 -3.90 6.37
C SER A 23 -7.16 -3.48 6.64
N PHE A 24 -7.50 -2.22 6.35
CA PHE A 24 -8.87 -1.74 6.41
C PHE A 24 -9.77 -2.51 5.43
N ALA A 25 -9.35 -2.65 4.17
CA ALA A 25 -10.09 -3.42 3.17
C ALA A 25 -10.24 -4.91 3.54
N LEU A 26 -9.26 -5.50 4.23
CA LEU A 26 -9.30 -6.88 4.70
C LEU A 26 -10.22 -7.07 5.91
N LEU A 27 -10.17 -6.19 6.90
CA LEU A 27 -10.86 -6.40 8.17
C LEU A 27 -12.28 -5.84 8.15
N TRP A 28 -12.47 -4.65 7.60
CA TRP A 28 -13.72 -3.89 7.72
C TRP A 28 -14.98 -4.69 7.34
N PRO A 29 -14.98 -5.52 6.27
CA PRO A 29 -16.17 -6.31 5.91
C PRO A 29 -16.54 -7.41 6.91
N PHE A 30 -15.63 -7.79 7.82
CA PHE A 30 -15.80 -8.93 8.74
C PHE A 30 -15.79 -8.51 10.22
N ILE A 31 -15.71 -7.21 10.52
CA ILE A 31 -15.80 -6.70 11.88
C ILE A 31 -17.28 -6.60 12.28
N ASP A 32 -17.68 -7.42 13.25
CA ASP A 32 -18.95 -7.26 13.96
C ASP A 32 -18.74 -6.35 15.17
N ILE A 33 -19.31 -5.15 15.14
CA ILE A 33 -19.23 -4.21 16.26
C ILE A 33 -20.27 -4.62 17.31
N PRO A 34 -19.86 -5.06 18.51
CA PRO A 34 -20.80 -5.48 19.54
C PRO A 34 -21.58 -4.28 20.08
N ALA A 35 -22.83 -4.49 20.50
CA ALA A 35 -23.66 -3.43 21.08
C ALA A 35 -23.05 -2.78 22.33
N SER A 36 -22.16 -3.50 23.03
CA SER A 36 -21.39 -3.00 24.17
C SER A 36 -20.32 -1.97 23.81
N ALA A 37 -19.97 -1.77 22.53
CA ALA A 37 -18.93 -0.84 22.11
C ALA A 37 -19.22 0.63 22.50
N GLY A 38 -20.49 0.99 22.75
CA GLY A 38 -20.85 2.32 23.27
C GLY A 38 -20.71 2.46 24.79
N VAL A 39 -20.53 1.35 25.51
CA VAL A 39 -20.54 1.27 26.97
C VAL A 39 -19.17 0.86 27.52
N ASP A 40 -18.43 0.01 26.80
CA ASP A 40 -17.12 -0.48 27.18
C ASP A 40 -16.01 0.06 26.25
N PRO A 41 -15.21 1.04 26.69
CA PRO A 41 -14.08 1.58 25.93
C PRO A 41 -13.00 0.54 25.57
N PHE A 42 -12.96 -0.59 26.28
CA PHE A 42 -11.97 -1.64 26.04
C PHE A 42 -12.16 -2.29 24.66
N VAL A 43 -13.40 -2.40 24.18
CA VAL A 43 -13.72 -2.92 22.84
C VAL A 43 -13.02 -2.11 21.75
N TRP A 44 -13.06 -0.77 21.83
CA TRP A 44 -12.37 0.09 20.87
C TRP A 44 -10.86 -0.06 20.94
N THR A 45 -10.33 -0.24 22.15
CA THR A 45 -8.90 -0.46 22.37
C THR A 45 -8.46 -1.75 21.67
N GLU A 46 -9.18 -2.85 21.88
CA GLU A 46 -8.92 -4.14 21.24
C GLU A 46 -9.01 -4.05 19.70
N LEU A 47 -10.04 -3.40 19.16
CA LEU A 47 -10.18 -3.20 17.71
C LEU A 47 -9.02 -2.40 17.11
N VAL A 48 -8.57 -1.34 17.80
CA VAL A 48 -7.41 -0.54 17.37
C VAL A 48 -6.15 -1.39 17.37
N PHE A 49 -5.86 -2.12 18.47
CA PHE A 49 -4.69 -3.01 18.52
C PHE A 49 -4.75 -4.12 17.46
N GLY A 50 -5.92 -4.72 17.25
CA GLY A 50 -6.15 -5.72 16.20
C GLY A 50 -5.89 -5.17 14.80
N PHE A 51 -6.36 -3.95 14.51
CA PHE A 51 -6.08 -3.26 13.24
C PHE A 51 -4.58 -3.03 13.03
N PHE A 52 -3.86 -2.53 14.05
CA PHE A 52 -2.41 -2.33 13.96
C PHE A 52 -1.64 -3.64 13.80
N ALA A 53 -2.05 -4.71 14.50
CA ALA A 53 -1.48 -6.04 14.35
C ALA A 53 -1.68 -6.57 12.91
N GLN A 54 -2.88 -6.43 12.35
CA GLN A 54 -3.17 -6.78 10.96
C GLN A 54 -2.31 -5.97 9.98
N ALA A 55 -2.16 -4.67 10.20
CA ALA A 55 -1.32 -3.81 9.38
C ALA A 55 0.15 -4.21 9.40
N ALA A 56 0.66 -4.61 10.57
CA ALA A 56 2.01 -5.17 10.69
C ALA A 56 2.14 -6.50 9.94
N GLN A 57 1.12 -7.37 9.99
CA GLN A 57 1.11 -8.64 9.26
C GLN A 57 1.10 -8.42 7.74
N VAL A 58 0.21 -7.54 7.24
CA VAL A 58 0.18 -7.15 5.82
C VAL A 58 1.52 -6.57 5.39
N GLY A 59 2.09 -5.66 6.20
CA GLY A 59 3.39 -5.07 5.92
C GLY A 59 4.50 -6.12 5.85
N THR A 60 4.53 -7.07 6.78
CA THR A 60 5.54 -8.14 6.80
C THR A 60 5.48 -8.99 5.53
N LEU A 61 4.28 -9.40 5.11
CA LEU A 61 4.07 -10.21 3.91
C LEU A 61 4.36 -9.42 2.62
N ALA A 62 3.97 -8.16 2.58
CA ALA A 62 4.11 -7.31 1.40
C ALA A 62 5.54 -6.75 1.23
N LEU A 63 6.36 -6.67 2.29
CA LEU A 63 7.63 -5.93 2.29
C LEU A 63 8.57 -6.35 1.16
N VAL A 64 8.77 -7.64 0.98
CA VAL A 64 9.69 -8.18 -0.04
C VAL A 64 9.16 -7.95 -1.46
N PRO A 65 7.95 -8.39 -1.84
CA PRO A 65 7.43 -8.16 -3.19
C PRO A 65 7.26 -6.67 -3.51
N TRP A 66 6.80 -5.88 -2.54
CA TRP A 66 6.72 -4.42 -2.71
C TRP A 66 8.09 -3.79 -2.89
N GLY A 67 9.08 -4.15 -2.07
CA GLY A 67 10.43 -3.60 -2.14
C GLY A 67 11.08 -3.86 -3.51
N LEU A 68 10.92 -5.08 -4.03
CA LEU A 68 11.37 -5.43 -5.38
C LEU A 68 10.65 -4.59 -6.45
N PHE A 69 9.33 -4.51 -6.38
CA PHE A 69 8.52 -3.72 -7.32
C PHE A 69 8.88 -2.22 -7.27
N MET A 70 9.09 -1.66 -6.07
CA MET A 70 9.49 -0.28 -5.85
C MET A 70 10.85 0.01 -6.48
N VAL A 71 11.86 -0.84 -6.23
CA VAL A 71 13.19 -0.68 -6.82
C VAL A 71 13.12 -0.73 -8.35
N LEU A 72 12.37 -1.68 -8.91
CA LEU A 72 12.19 -1.80 -10.37
C LEU A 72 11.50 -0.58 -10.96
N THR A 73 10.38 -0.13 -10.39
CA THR A 73 9.63 1.03 -10.89
C THR A 73 10.42 2.33 -10.77
N GLU A 74 11.17 2.50 -9.68
CA GLU A 74 12.04 3.66 -9.49
C GLU A 74 13.24 3.65 -10.46
N ALA A 75 13.85 2.49 -10.70
CA ALA A 75 14.95 2.32 -11.64
C ALA A 75 14.50 2.58 -13.08
N LEU A 76 13.32 2.08 -13.47
CA LEU A 76 12.75 2.24 -14.82
C LEU A 76 11.98 3.55 -15.02
N GLY A 77 11.77 4.33 -13.95
CA GLY A 77 10.98 5.57 -13.98
C GLY A 77 9.50 5.38 -14.32
N GLN A 78 8.96 4.22 -13.96
CA GLN A 78 7.58 3.83 -14.25
C GLN A 78 6.64 4.37 -13.17
N ARG A 79 5.91 5.44 -13.51
CA ARG A 79 4.98 6.15 -12.60
C ARG A 79 3.50 5.92 -12.93
N SER A 80 3.19 4.94 -13.78
CA SER A 80 1.83 4.69 -14.25
C SER A 80 0.92 4.21 -13.12
N LEU A 81 -0.25 4.84 -12.97
CA LEU A 81 -1.30 4.43 -12.03
C LEU A 81 -1.73 2.97 -12.30
N ILE A 82 -1.98 2.65 -13.57
CA ILE A 82 -2.46 1.32 -13.99
C ILE A 82 -1.46 0.24 -13.61
N LEU A 83 -0.15 0.52 -13.76
CA LEU A 83 0.90 -0.42 -13.38
C LEU A 83 0.86 -0.75 -11.88
N HIS A 84 0.69 0.27 -11.03
CA HIS A 84 0.65 0.09 -9.58
C HIS A 84 -0.64 -0.60 -9.13
N ALA A 85 -1.79 -0.24 -9.72
CA ALA A 85 -3.06 -0.90 -9.48
C ALA A 85 -3.02 -2.38 -9.90
N ALA A 86 -2.45 -2.68 -11.07
CA ALA A 86 -2.30 -4.05 -11.56
C ALA A 86 -1.35 -4.87 -10.68
N ALA A 87 -0.22 -4.29 -10.25
CA ALA A 87 0.69 -4.96 -9.31
C ALA A 87 0.01 -5.27 -7.98
N GLY A 88 -0.80 -4.32 -7.47
CA GLY A 88 -1.63 -4.52 -6.30
C GLY A 88 -2.65 -5.66 -6.47
N LEU A 89 -3.40 -5.68 -7.56
CA LEU A 89 -4.36 -6.74 -7.88
C LEU A 89 -3.71 -8.11 -7.98
N VAL A 90 -2.58 -8.22 -8.69
CA VAL A 90 -1.81 -9.46 -8.82
C VAL A 90 -1.31 -9.92 -7.46
N GLY A 91 -0.81 -9.00 -6.63
CA GLY A 91 -0.38 -9.29 -5.26
C GLY A 91 -1.52 -9.82 -4.38
N GLY A 92 -2.69 -9.15 -4.41
CA GLY A 92 -3.88 -9.57 -3.67
C GLY A 92 -4.42 -10.92 -4.14
N PHE A 93 -4.47 -11.14 -5.46
CA PHE A 93 -4.84 -12.43 -6.04
C PHE A 93 -3.86 -13.54 -5.63
N ALA A 94 -2.55 -13.29 -5.71
CA ALA A 94 -1.54 -14.26 -5.29
C ALA A 94 -1.65 -14.58 -3.80
N ALA A 95 -1.86 -13.57 -2.95
CA ALA A 95 -2.08 -13.75 -1.52
C ALA A 95 -3.32 -14.63 -1.23
N ALA A 96 -4.40 -14.45 -1.98
CA ALA A 96 -5.61 -15.28 -1.87
C ALA A 96 -5.38 -16.77 -2.23
N ARG A 97 -4.26 -17.11 -2.88
CA ARG A 97 -3.89 -18.49 -3.20
C ARG A 97 -2.95 -19.13 -2.18
N ILE A 98 -2.44 -18.37 -1.22
CA ILE A 98 -1.63 -18.91 -0.11
C ILE A 98 -2.60 -19.45 0.95
N PRO A 99 -2.63 -20.77 1.23
CA PRO A 99 -3.55 -21.32 2.23
C PRO A 99 -3.09 -20.90 3.64
N PRO A 100 -3.98 -20.30 4.44
CA PRO A 100 -4.37 -20.99 5.66
C PRO A 100 -5.86 -20.80 5.98
N GLY A 101 -6.67 -21.84 5.73
CA GLY A 101 -8.02 -21.96 6.31
C GLY A 101 -9.13 -21.14 5.62
N ALA A 102 -10.13 -21.88 5.09
CA ALA A 102 -11.44 -21.47 4.59
C ALA A 102 -11.49 -20.68 3.25
N GLY A 103 -11.74 -21.44 2.18
CA GLY A 103 -12.08 -20.95 0.84
C GLY A 103 -13.44 -20.23 0.76
N SER A 104 -13.61 -19.15 1.50
CA SER A 104 -14.76 -18.26 1.34
C SER A 104 -14.50 -17.26 0.20
N ALA A 105 -15.43 -17.15 -0.75
CA ALA A 105 -15.34 -16.19 -1.84
C ALA A 105 -15.26 -14.73 -1.34
N ALA A 106 -15.84 -14.46 -0.17
CA ALA A 106 -15.77 -13.16 0.49
C ALA A 106 -14.33 -12.80 0.90
N LEU A 107 -13.59 -13.74 1.51
CA LEU A 107 -12.20 -13.51 1.90
C LEU A 107 -11.31 -13.34 0.67
N GLU A 108 -11.49 -14.15 -0.38
CA GLU A 108 -10.76 -14.00 -1.65
C GLU A 108 -10.99 -12.61 -2.25
N THR A 109 -12.25 -12.16 -2.27
CA THR A 109 -12.60 -10.81 -2.74
C THR A 109 -11.93 -9.73 -1.89
N ALA A 110 -11.95 -9.86 -0.56
CA ALA A 110 -11.30 -8.92 0.35
C ALA A 110 -9.79 -8.85 0.11
N MET A 111 -9.11 -9.98 -0.12
CA MET A 111 -7.67 -9.99 -0.42
C MET A 111 -7.33 -9.28 -1.74
N ILE A 112 -8.14 -9.48 -2.78
CA ILE A 112 -7.96 -8.80 -4.08
C ILE A 112 -8.18 -7.28 -3.92
N VAL A 113 -9.26 -6.89 -3.24
CA VAL A 113 -9.58 -5.46 -2.98
C VAL A 113 -8.50 -4.81 -2.12
N ALA A 114 -7.97 -5.53 -1.12
CA ALA A 114 -6.87 -5.05 -0.29
C ALA A 114 -5.58 -4.85 -1.09
N GLY A 115 -5.24 -5.77 -2.00
CA GLY A 115 -4.12 -5.60 -2.92
C GLY A 115 -4.30 -4.37 -3.82
N LEU A 116 -5.50 -4.16 -4.37
CA LEU A 116 -5.81 -2.97 -5.15
C LEU A 116 -5.67 -1.68 -4.32
N ALA A 117 -6.25 -1.65 -3.12
CA ALA A 117 -6.18 -0.51 -2.21
C ALA A 117 -4.73 -0.18 -1.84
N PHE A 118 -3.91 -1.20 -1.56
CA PHE A 118 -2.48 -1.06 -1.33
C PHE A 118 -1.79 -0.35 -2.50
N GLY A 119 -1.97 -0.86 -3.73
CA GLY A 119 -1.33 -0.34 -4.93
C GLY A 119 -1.72 1.11 -5.23
N LEU A 120 -3.01 1.44 -5.08
CA LEU A 120 -3.54 2.79 -5.30
C LEU A 120 -3.02 3.79 -4.26
N VAL A 121 -3.10 3.46 -2.97
CA VAL A 121 -2.63 4.35 -1.90
C VAL A 121 -1.13 4.57 -1.98
N TYR A 122 -0.35 3.51 -2.25
CA TYR A 122 1.08 3.66 -2.47
C TYR A 122 1.39 4.58 -3.65
N TRP A 123 0.65 4.45 -4.77
CA TRP A 123 0.84 5.32 -5.92
C TRP A 123 0.54 6.80 -5.62
N ILE A 124 -0.56 7.08 -4.90
CA ILE A 124 -0.96 8.43 -4.50
C ILE A 124 0.14 9.09 -3.65
N VAL A 125 0.68 8.36 -2.68
CA VAL A 125 1.62 8.92 -1.70
C VAL A 125 3.05 8.99 -2.25
N ALA A 126 3.51 7.95 -2.93
CA ALA A 126 4.93 7.80 -3.30
C ALA A 126 5.15 7.39 -4.76
N GLY A 127 4.34 6.50 -5.32
CA GLY A 127 4.58 5.87 -6.63
C GLY A 127 4.47 6.82 -7.83
N HIS A 128 3.64 7.87 -7.77
CA HIS A 128 3.62 8.91 -8.80
C HIS A 128 4.97 9.65 -8.95
N GLY A 129 5.83 9.53 -7.93
CA GLY A 129 7.18 10.03 -7.78
C GLY A 129 8.27 9.37 -8.63
N ALA A 130 8.02 8.15 -9.12
CA ALA A 130 9.06 7.26 -9.64
C ALA A 130 9.89 7.88 -10.78
N GLY A 131 11.22 7.72 -10.71
CA GLY A 131 12.17 8.11 -11.75
C GLY A 131 12.45 9.61 -11.84
N ARG A 132 11.88 10.46 -10.98
CA ARG A 132 12.07 11.93 -11.06
C ARG A 132 13.53 12.36 -10.90
N TRP A 133 14.35 11.57 -10.21
CA TRP A 133 15.79 11.85 -10.06
C TRP A 133 16.56 11.78 -11.39
N ARG A 134 16.02 11.10 -12.42
CA ARG A 134 16.63 11.01 -13.75
C ARG A 134 16.40 12.26 -14.62
N ARG A 135 15.43 13.11 -14.29
CA ARG A 135 15.13 14.31 -15.09
C ARG A 135 16.27 15.32 -14.90
N ARG A 136 17.09 15.50 -15.94
CA ARG A 136 18.05 16.61 -16.00
C ARG A 136 17.27 17.93 -16.00
N PRO A 137 17.75 18.99 -15.31
CA PRO A 137 17.21 20.32 -15.48
C PRO A 137 17.26 20.66 -16.96
N THR A 138 16.10 20.99 -17.55
CA THR A 138 16.05 21.49 -18.92
C THR A 138 16.98 22.69 -18.98
N ALA A 139 18.02 22.64 -19.82
CA ALA A 139 18.86 23.80 -20.06
C ALA A 139 17.93 24.94 -20.51
N LEU A 140 17.97 26.07 -19.80
CA LEU A 140 17.20 27.25 -20.19
C LEU A 140 17.58 27.60 -21.64
N PRO A 141 16.61 27.93 -22.51
CA PRO A 141 16.92 28.41 -23.85
C PRO A 141 17.90 29.59 -23.75
N PRO A 142 18.92 29.68 -24.62
CA PRO A 142 19.82 30.82 -24.61
C PRO A 142 19.02 32.13 -24.79
N PRO A 143 19.45 33.24 -24.17
CA PRO A 143 18.79 34.53 -24.34
C PRO A 143 18.71 34.85 -25.84
N GLN A 144 17.52 35.16 -26.33
CA GLN A 144 17.36 35.66 -27.71
C GLN A 144 17.96 37.06 -27.74
N ALA A 145 19.06 37.23 -28.49
CA ALA A 145 19.71 38.50 -28.76
C ALA A 145 19.05 39.20 -29.95
#